data_AF-A0A7W0RKA4-F1
#
_entry.id   AF-A0A7W0RKA4-F1
#
_cell.length_a   1.000
_cell.length_b   1.000
_cell.length_c   1.000
_cell.angle_alpha   90.00
_cell.angle_beta   90.00
_cell.angle_gamma   90.00
#
_symmetry.space_group_name_H-M   'P 1'
#
loop_
_entity.id
_entity.type
_entity.pdbx_description
1 polymer ?
#
loop_
_entity_poly.entity_id
_entity_poly.type
_entity_poly.pdbx_seq_one_letter_code
_entity_poly.pdbx_strand_id
1 'polypeptide(L)'
;ANETVGVAATEVLRRVNERLAGRLNQREHDKAVKNTLVPMFAQRTETKRFSLPEEEVVWLSAKAEEMIDAVEARGYSVVGDLDELRVTFTDGGRRPDDATSEELLEASLDALAMLAETYATSWWMRKKHVVEADKRKPNIASKARGAVFRSQRQAANLADKNPVAAKAVGAVLKARDRARVRARGKHD
;
A
#
# COMPACT_ATOMS: atom_id res chain seq x y z
N ALA A 1 17.57 -9.23 -1.75
CA ALA A 1 17.59 -8.54 -0.45
C ALA A 1 16.31 -7.73 -0.33
N ASN A 2 15.69 -7.68 0.86
CA ASN A 2 14.57 -6.76 1.08
C ASN A 2 15.15 -5.34 1.16
N GLU A 3 14.83 -4.49 0.20
CA GLU A 3 15.22 -3.08 0.23
C GLU A 3 14.44 -2.41 1.37
N THR A 4 15.13 -2.08 2.46
CA THR A 4 14.55 -1.39 3.62
C THR A 4 14.64 0.10 3.41
N VAL A 5 13.56 0.82 3.70
CA VAL A 5 13.57 2.29 3.80
C VAL A 5 14.53 2.70 4.94
N GLY A 6 15.30 3.78 4.78
CA GLY A 6 16.21 4.28 5.83
C GLY A 6 15.52 5.12 6.91
N VAL A 7 16.28 5.51 7.95
CA VAL A 7 15.82 6.28 9.14
C VAL A 7 15.03 7.54 8.77
N ALA A 8 15.67 8.45 8.05
CA ALA A 8 15.06 9.72 7.67
C ALA A 8 13.84 9.54 6.74
N ALA A 9 13.93 8.63 5.77
CA ALA A 9 12.83 8.38 4.85
C ALA A 9 11.59 7.80 5.56
N THR A 10 11.77 6.96 6.57
CA THR A 10 10.64 6.43 7.36
C THR A 10 9.99 7.52 8.19
N GLU A 11 10.76 8.41 8.79
CA GLU A 11 10.22 9.54 9.54
C GLU A 11 9.49 10.55 8.63
N VAL A 12 10.02 10.81 7.43
CA VAL A 12 9.30 11.56 6.40
C VAL A 12 7.98 10.88 6.04
N LEU A 13 7.97 9.56 5.81
CA LEU A 13 6.76 8.80 5.53
C LEU A 13 5.74 8.86 6.67
N ARG A 14 6.19 8.74 7.93
CA ARG A 14 5.32 8.88 9.11
C ARG A 14 4.65 10.26 9.13
N ARG A 15 5.45 11.32 9.01
CA ARG A 15 4.98 12.72 8.97
C ARG A 15 4.05 13.03 7.80
N VAL A 16 4.26 12.40 6.65
CA VAL A 16 3.39 12.51 5.47
C VAL A 16 2.07 11.77 5.72
N ASN A 17 2.13 10.54 6.22
CA ASN A 17 0.95 9.73 6.53
C ASN A 17 0.04 10.43 7.56
N GLU A 18 0.61 11.02 8.60
CA GLU A 18 -0.14 11.82 9.59
C GLU A 18 -0.86 13.01 8.95
N ARG A 19 -0.18 13.72 8.03
CA ARG A 19 -0.79 14.84 7.29
C ARG A 19 -1.84 14.40 6.28
N LEU A 20 -1.74 13.17 5.77
CA LEU A 20 -2.69 12.59 4.82
C LEU A 20 -3.83 11.81 5.50
N ALA A 21 -3.75 11.59 6.81
CA ALA A 21 -4.74 10.84 7.56
C ALA A 21 -6.14 11.41 7.34
N GLY A 22 -7.07 10.56 6.91
CA GLY A 22 -8.45 10.93 6.59
C GLY A 22 -8.64 11.73 5.29
N ARG A 23 -7.56 12.14 4.60
CA ARG A 23 -7.64 12.89 3.32
C ARG A 23 -7.70 11.98 2.10
N LEU A 24 -7.14 10.78 2.21
CA LEU A 24 -7.12 9.76 1.17
C LEU A 24 -7.89 8.53 1.62
N ASN A 25 -8.63 7.90 0.72
CA ASN A 25 -9.11 6.54 0.96
C ASN A 25 -7.97 5.52 0.83
N GLN A 26 -8.19 4.28 1.28
CA GLN A 26 -7.15 3.23 1.26
C GLN A 26 -6.54 3.02 -0.13
N ARG A 27 -7.37 3.03 -1.19
CA ARG A 27 -6.89 2.82 -2.56
C ARG A 27 -6.04 3.98 -3.07
N GLU A 28 -6.38 5.20 -2.69
CA GLU A 28 -5.60 6.40 -3.01
C GLU A 28 -4.28 6.42 -2.25
N HIS A 29 -4.32 6.06 -0.96
CA HIS A 29 -3.12 5.90 -0.12
C HIS A 29 -2.19 4.83 -0.67
N ASP A 30 -2.72 3.64 -0.98
CA ASP A 30 -1.95 2.54 -1.56
C ASP A 30 -1.26 2.98 -2.85
N LYS A 31 -1.97 3.72 -3.71
CA LYS A 31 -1.41 4.19 -4.97
C LYS A 31 -0.33 5.26 -4.75
N ALA A 32 -0.62 6.30 -3.96
CA ALA A 32 0.22 7.48 -3.86
C ALA A 32 1.41 7.29 -2.90
N VAL A 33 1.22 6.55 -1.81
CA VAL A 33 2.24 6.35 -0.79
C VAL A 33 2.89 4.98 -0.95
N LYS A 34 2.12 3.90 -0.79
CA LYS A 34 2.66 2.54 -0.73
C LYS A 34 3.32 2.08 -2.04
N ASN A 35 2.70 2.37 -3.18
CA ASN A 35 3.18 1.89 -4.48
C ASN A 35 4.07 2.88 -5.22
N THR A 36 4.25 4.09 -4.67
CA THR A 36 5.05 5.15 -5.31
C THR A 36 6.18 5.57 -4.39
N LEU A 37 5.87 6.21 -3.26
CA LEU A 37 6.88 6.75 -2.34
C LEU A 37 7.74 5.67 -1.67
N VAL A 38 7.15 4.56 -1.21
CA VAL A 38 7.91 3.52 -0.51
C VAL A 38 8.98 2.87 -1.41
N PRO A 39 8.68 2.41 -2.64
CA PRO A 39 9.69 1.91 -3.56
C PRO A 39 10.77 2.95 -3.91
N MET A 40 10.36 4.22 -4.04
CA MET A 40 11.27 5.32 -4.34
C MET A 40 12.31 5.55 -3.25
N PHE A 41 11.89 5.56 -1.98
CA PHE A 41 12.81 5.66 -0.85
C PHE A 41 13.69 4.42 -0.70
N ALA A 42 13.14 3.23 -0.94
CA ALA A 42 13.89 1.98 -0.85
C ALA A 42 15.05 1.90 -1.87
N GLN A 43 14.93 2.56 -3.02
CA GLN A 43 15.96 2.57 -4.07
C GLN A 43 17.05 3.64 -3.89
N ARG A 44 16.81 4.68 -3.07
CA ARG A 44 17.66 5.89 -3.05
C ARG A 44 18.16 6.32 -1.68
N THR A 45 17.53 5.92 -0.58
CA THR A 45 17.91 6.41 0.75
C THR A 45 18.76 5.40 1.51
N GLU A 46 19.75 5.92 2.23
CA GLU A 46 20.86 5.28 2.96
C GLU A 46 20.75 3.79 3.39
N THR A 47 21.92 3.15 3.38
CA THR A 47 22.24 1.81 3.89
C THR A 47 22.05 1.65 5.40
N LYS A 48 21.84 2.72 6.18
CA LYS A 48 21.72 2.66 7.64
C LYS A 48 20.38 2.05 8.03
N ARG A 49 20.44 0.74 8.32
CA ARG A 49 19.33 -0.05 8.81
C ARG A 49 18.80 0.52 10.13
N PHE A 50 17.49 0.46 10.29
CA PHE A 50 16.88 0.45 11.60
C PHE A 50 17.47 -0.70 12.41
N SER A 51 18.16 -0.36 13.50
CA SER A 51 18.50 -1.32 14.54
C SER A 51 17.76 -0.93 15.81
N LEU A 52 17.55 -1.93 16.67
CA LEU A 52 16.83 -1.76 17.90
C LEU A 52 17.64 -0.88 18.88
N PRO A 53 17.02 0.15 19.48
CA PRO A 53 17.65 0.92 20.56
C PRO A 53 17.98 0.04 21.76
N GLU A 54 19.06 0.37 22.47
CA GLU A 54 19.56 -0.41 23.61
C GLU A 54 18.54 -0.51 24.74
N GLU A 55 17.71 0.53 24.94
CA GLU A 55 16.68 0.53 25.97
C GLU A 55 15.53 -0.45 25.72
N GLU A 56 15.26 -0.80 24.45
CA GLU A 56 14.17 -1.72 24.07
C GLU A 56 14.60 -3.19 24.13
N VAL A 57 15.92 -3.45 24.21
CA VAL A 57 16.55 -4.78 24.24
C VAL A 57 15.95 -5.63 25.34
N VAL A 58 15.88 -5.08 26.56
CA VAL A 58 15.43 -5.83 27.74
C VAL A 58 13.97 -6.26 27.57
N TRP A 59 13.12 -5.34 27.13
CA TRP A 59 11.70 -5.64 26.91
C TRP A 59 11.50 -6.67 25.80
N LEU A 60 12.20 -6.52 24.67
CA LEU A 60 12.07 -7.44 23.55
C LEU A 60 12.62 -8.83 23.84
N SER A 61 13.76 -8.94 24.54
CA SER A 61 14.28 -10.22 25.01
C SER A 61 13.25 -10.92 25.90
N ALA A 62 12.71 -10.21 26.90
CA ALA A 62 11.69 -10.77 27.78
C ALA A 62 10.44 -11.22 27.01
N LYS A 63 10.03 -10.45 26.00
CA LYS A 63 8.87 -10.81 25.17
C LYS A 63 9.15 -12.02 24.28
N ALA A 64 10.34 -12.13 23.71
CA ALA A 64 10.76 -13.28 22.91
C ALA A 64 10.74 -14.56 23.75
N GLU A 65 11.31 -14.54 24.96
CA GLU A 65 11.27 -15.68 25.88
C GLU A 65 9.83 -16.06 26.25
N GLU A 66 8.96 -15.10 26.57
CA GLU A 66 7.52 -15.38 26.83
C GLU A 66 6.84 -16.10 25.65
N MET A 67 7.18 -15.71 24.41
CA MET A 67 6.64 -16.34 23.21
C MET A 67 7.20 -17.74 22.96
N ILE A 68 8.50 -17.94 23.21
CA ILE A 68 9.15 -19.26 23.10
C ILE A 68 8.54 -20.22 24.14
N ASP A 69 8.46 -19.82 25.40
CA ASP A 69 7.86 -20.59 26.49
C ASP A 69 6.40 -20.99 26.16
N ALA A 70 5.62 -20.06 25.59
CA ALA A 70 4.24 -20.33 25.21
C ALA A 70 4.13 -21.35 24.06
N VAL A 71 5.08 -21.36 23.12
CA VAL A 71 5.13 -22.35 22.03
C VAL A 71 5.53 -23.71 22.56
N GLU A 72 6.55 -23.78 23.43
CA GLU A 72 7.00 -25.01 24.07
C GLU A 72 5.91 -25.64 24.95
N ALA A 73 5.28 -24.85 25.82
CA ALA A 73 4.24 -25.32 26.73
C ALA A 73 3.00 -25.88 26.00
N ARG A 74 2.74 -25.41 24.78
CA ARG A 74 1.63 -25.90 23.94
C ARG A 74 1.97 -27.16 23.14
N GLY A 75 3.23 -27.59 23.14
CA GLY A 75 3.68 -28.84 22.50
C GLY A 75 3.53 -28.82 20.97
N TYR A 76 3.68 -27.66 20.34
CA TYR A 76 3.62 -27.59 18.88
C TYR A 76 4.83 -28.29 18.25
N SER A 77 4.61 -28.96 17.10
CA SER A 77 5.71 -29.50 16.30
C SER A 77 6.40 -28.35 15.56
N VAL A 78 7.53 -27.89 16.10
CA VAL A 78 8.37 -26.85 15.48
C VAL A 78 9.33 -27.51 14.49
N VAL A 79 9.45 -26.95 13.29
CA VAL A 79 10.46 -27.32 12.31
C VAL A 79 11.54 -26.24 12.34
N GLY A 80 12.74 -26.60 12.76
CA GLY A 80 13.83 -25.65 13.05
C GLY A 80 14.13 -25.59 14.55
N ASP A 81 14.87 -24.57 14.96
CA ASP A 81 15.25 -24.34 16.35
C ASP A 81 14.52 -23.12 16.92
N LEU A 82 13.89 -23.25 18.08
CA LEU A 82 13.22 -22.14 18.76
C LEU A 82 14.22 -21.10 19.26
N ASP A 83 15.47 -21.51 19.50
CA ASP A 83 16.53 -20.59 19.90
C ASP A 83 16.84 -19.54 18.82
N GLU A 84 16.54 -19.83 17.55
CA GLU A 84 16.64 -18.85 16.45
C GLU A 84 15.66 -17.69 16.58
N LEU A 85 14.63 -17.80 17.43
CA LEU A 85 13.68 -16.72 17.70
C LEU A 85 14.20 -15.72 18.75
N ARG A 86 15.33 -16.00 19.40
CA ARG A 86 15.94 -15.06 20.35
C ARG A 86 16.47 -13.83 19.65
N VAL A 87 16.28 -12.69 20.30
CA VAL A 87 16.65 -11.39 19.74
C VAL A 87 18.17 -11.26 19.73
N THR A 88 18.75 -11.05 18.54
CA THR A 88 20.17 -10.72 18.38
C THR A 88 20.34 -9.21 18.22
N PHE A 89 21.23 -8.62 19.02
CA PHE A 89 21.47 -7.17 19.04
C PHE A 89 22.63 -6.76 18.15
N THR A 90 22.50 -5.61 17.50
CA THR A 90 23.57 -4.97 16.74
C THR A 90 23.69 -3.52 17.20
N ASP A 91 24.86 -3.13 17.69
CA ASP A 91 25.10 -1.79 18.22
C ASP A 91 24.83 -0.69 17.17
N GLY A 92 24.40 0.48 17.64
CA GLY A 92 24.19 1.66 16.81
C GLY A 92 22.80 1.77 16.17
N GLY A 93 21.79 1.16 16.78
CA GLY A 93 20.38 1.34 16.39
C GLY A 93 19.91 2.78 16.50
N ARG A 94 19.13 3.21 15.52
CA ARG A 94 18.47 4.53 15.48
C ARG A 94 16.99 4.33 15.19
N ARG A 95 16.14 5.03 15.93
CA ARG A 95 14.71 5.14 15.68
C ARG A 95 14.46 6.13 14.53
N PRO A 96 13.34 6.02 13.79
CA PRO A 96 12.96 7.00 12.77
C PRO A 96 12.98 8.45 13.29
N ASP A 97 12.49 8.68 14.51
CA ASP A 97 12.44 9.99 15.15
C ASP A 97 13.80 10.52 15.63
N ASP A 98 14.85 9.69 15.59
CA ASP A 98 16.24 10.12 15.79
C ASP A 98 16.86 10.76 14.53
N ALA A 99 16.11 10.86 13.43
CA ALA A 99 16.57 11.55 12.21
C ALA A 99 16.87 13.03 12.49
N THR A 100 18.05 13.49 12.11
CA THR A 100 18.42 14.90 12.25
C THR A 100 17.61 15.77 11.28
N SER A 101 17.52 17.07 11.57
CA SER A 101 16.84 18.03 10.69
C SER A 101 17.43 18.07 9.28
N GLU A 102 18.74 17.86 9.14
CA GLU A 102 19.43 17.83 7.86
C GLU A 102 19.07 16.58 7.06
N GLU A 103 19.15 15.40 7.69
CA GLU A 103 18.75 14.13 7.07
C GLU A 103 17.27 14.16 6.64
N LEU A 104 16.39 14.76 7.46
CA LEU A 104 14.98 14.92 7.13
C LEU A 104 14.75 15.89 5.96
N LEU A 105 15.53 16.97 5.89
CA LEU A 105 15.44 17.93 4.79
C LEU A 105 15.86 17.26 3.48
N GLU A 106 17.00 16.58 3.47
CA GLU A 106 17.50 15.86 2.29
C GLU A 106 16.49 14.80 1.81
N ALA A 107 16.03 13.93 2.72
CA ALA A 107 15.03 12.92 2.39
C ALA A 107 13.70 13.53 1.90
N SER A 108 13.31 14.70 2.42
CA SER A 108 12.10 15.41 1.96
C SER A 108 12.28 16.00 0.56
N LEU A 109 13.45 16.57 0.26
CA LEU A 109 13.77 17.12 -1.07
C LEU A 109 13.79 16.00 -2.12
N ASP A 110 14.38 14.86 -1.79
CA ASP A 110 14.35 13.66 -2.63
C ASP A 110 12.90 13.23 -2.92
N ALA A 111 12.07 13.14 -1.87
CA ALA A 111 10.67 12.76 -2.01
C ALA A 111 9.90 13.72 -2.95
N LEU A 112 10.12 15.03 -2.78
CA LEU A 112 9.48 16.06 -3.60
C LEU A 112 9.95 15.99 -5.05
N ALA A 113 11.24 15.82 -5.29
CA ALA A 113 11.79 15.66 -6.64
C ALA A 113 11.19 14.44 -7.35
N MET A 114 11.11 13.29 -6.65
CA MET A 114 10.54 12.05 -7.20
C MET A 114 9.04 12.16 -7.47
N LEU A 115 8.28 12.82 -6.58
CA LEU A 115 6.87 13.09 -6.82
C LEU A 115 6.66 14.03 -8.01
N ALA A 116 7.50 15.06 -8.17
CA ALA A 116 7.44 15.98 -9.29
C ALA A 116 7.72 15.26 -10.62
N GLU A 117 8.73 14.39 -10.67
CA GLU A 117 9.04 13.56 -11.84
C GLU A 117 7.90 12.61 -12.19
N THR A 118 7.34 11.93 -11.18
CA THR A 118 6.20 11.01 -11.36
C THR A 118 4.97 11.73 -11.86
N TYR A 119 4.70 12.92 -11.30
CA TYR A 119 3.59 13.76 -11.70
C TYR A 119 3.76 14.25 -13.14
N ALA A 120 4.95 14.73 -13.51
CA ALA A 120 5.26 15.17 -14.87
C ALA A 120 5.08 14.03 -15.88
N THR A 121 5.64 12.86 -15.59
CA THR A 121 5.50 11.66 -16.44
C THR A 121 4.04 11.25 -16.60
N SER A 122 3.27 11.25 -15.51
CA SER A 122 1.84 10.93 -15.52
C SER A 122 1.00 11.97 -16.28
N TRP A 123 1.40 13.24 -16.26
CA TRP A 123 0.78 14.30 -17.03
C TRP A 123 1.02 14.09 -18.54
N TRP A 124 2.26 13.80 -18.93
CA TRP A 124 2.62 13.52 -20.32
C TRP A 124 1.93 12.27 -20.88
N MET A 125 1.87 11.18 -20.11
CA MET A 125 1.16 9.96 -20.55
C MET A 125 -0.33 10.22 -20.74
N ARG A 126 -1.00 10.93 -19.81
CA ARG A 126 -2.40 11.30 -19.97
C ARG A 126 -2.63 12.16 -21.20
N LYS A 127 -1.77 13.16 -21.43
CA LYS A 127 -1.87 14.03 -22.61
C LYS A 127 -1.70 13.24 -23.90
N LYS A 128 -0.73 12.32 -23.98
CA LYS A 128 -0.57 11.41 -25.13
C LYS A 128 -1.81 10.55 -25.37
N HIS A 129 -2.38 9.93 -24.34
CA HIS A 129 -3.58 9.10 -24.49
C HIS A 129 -4.83 9.89 -24.88
N VAL A 130 -4.99 11.12 -24.38
CA VAL A 130 -6.12 11.99 -24.78
C VAL A 130 -5.97 12.36 -26.26
N VAL A 131 -4.78 12.77 -26.69
CA VAL A 131 -4.51 13.11 -28.10
C VAL A 131 -4.70 11.91 -29.03
N GLU A 132 -4.27 10.72 -28.62
CA GLU A 132 -4.42 9.49 -29.41
C GLU A 132 -5.88 8.98 -29.46
N ALA A 133 -6.63 9.15 -28.36
CA ALA A 133 -8.05 8.82 -28.30
C ALA A 133 -8.89 9.78 -29.14
N ASP A 134 -8.53 11.06 -29.20
CA ASP A 134 -9.20 12.07 -30.02
C ASP A 134 -9.00 11.81 -31.52
N LYS A 135 -7.86 11.24 -31.90
CA LYS A 135 -7.58 10.77 -33.27
C LYS A 135 -8.34 9.50 -33.67
N ARG A 136 -8.84 8.70 -32.72
CA ARG A 136 -9.64 7.48 -32.99
C ARG A 136 -11.12 7.83 -33.07
N LYS A 137 -11.72 7.74 -34.27
CA LYS A 137 -13.19 7.84 -34.44
C LYS A 137 -13.89 6.85 -33.49
N PRO A 138 -14.76 7.31 -32.57
CA PRO A 138 -15.32 6.43 -31.55
C PRO A 138 -16.34 5.48 -32.17
N ASN A 139 -16.05 4.18 -32.17
CA ASN A 139 -17.05 3.14 -32.45
C ASN A 139 -18.12 3.19 -31.33
N ILE A 140 -19.40 3.09 -31.70
CA ILE A 140 -20.58 3.14 -30.82
C ILE A 140 -20.43 2.18 -29.63
N ALA A 141 -19.82 1.01 -29.85
CA ALA A 141 -19.55 0.02 -28.81
C ALA A 141 -18.61 0.52 -27.69
N SER A 142 -17.68 1.44 -27.99
CA SER A 142 -16.74 2.03 -27.02
C SER A 142 -17.45 3.01 -26.08
N LYS A 143 -18.35 3.85 -26.62
CA LYS A 143 -19.14 4.79 -25.82
C LYS A 143 -20.06 4.06 -24.84
N ALA A 144 -20.69 2.96 -25.28
CA ALA A 144 -21.53 2.11 -24.44
C ALA A 144 -20.72 1.47 -23.29
N ARG A 145 -19.54 0.90 -23.58
CA ARG A 145 -18.65 0.32 -22.55
C ARG A 145 -18.16 1.37 -21.55
N GLY A 146 -17.81 2.57 -22.02
CA GLY A 146 -17.39 3.67 -21.14
C GLY A 146 -18.48 4.12 -20.17
N ALA A 147 -19.73 4.17 -20.61
CA ALA A 147 -20.87 4.51 -19.76
C ALA A 147 -21.16 3.43 -18.70
N VAL A 148 -21.08 2.16 -19.08
CA VAL A 148 -21.23 1.01 -18.16
C VAL A 148 -20.10 1.01 -17.12
N PHE A 149 -18.87 1.27 -17.52
CA PHE A 149 -17.74 1.32 -16.60
C PHE A 149 -17.84 2.49 -15.59
N ARG A 150 -18.28 3.67 -16.05
CA ARG A 150 -18.49 4.85 -15.17
C ARG A 150 -19.60 4.62 -14.15
N SER A 151 -20.73 4.03 -14.57
CA SER A 151 -21.83 3.70 -13.66
C SER A 151 -21.44 2.62 -12.64
N GLN A 152 -20.71 1.58 -13.06
CA GLN A 152 -20.18 0.57 -12.14
C GLN A 152 -19.20 1.15 -11.11
N ARG A 153 -18.32 2.08 -11.52
CA ARG A 153 -17.36 2.71 -10.62
C ARG A 153 -18.03 3.66 -9.62
N GLN A 154 -19.04 4.41 -10.03
CA GLN A 154 -19.84 5.24 -9.12
C GLN A 154 -20.62 4.39 -8.11
N ALA A 155 -21.20 3.27 -8.56
CA ALA A 155 -21.89 2.34 -7.67
C ALA A 155 -20.96 1.71 -6.62
N ALA A 156 -19.72 1.36 -7.00
CA ALA A 156 -18.72 0.85 -6.06
C ALA A 156 -18.32 1.89 -5.00
N ASN A 157 -18.06 3.13 -5.42
CA ASN A 157 -17.74 4.22 -4.49
C ASN A 157 -18.90 4.59 -3.54
N LEU A 158 -20.15 4.38 -3.95
CA LEU A 158 -21.33 4.62 -3.11
C LEU A 158 -21.58 3.46 -2.13
N ALA A 159 -21.25 2.23 -2.51
CA ALA A 159 -21.38 1.05 -1.65
C ALA A 159 -20.43 1.10 -0.44
N ASP A 160 -19.22 1.65 -0.60
CA ASP A 160 -18.25 1.82 0.49
C ASP A 160 -18.68 2.88 1.52
N LYS A 161 -19.61 3.79 1.15
CA LYS A 161 -20.02 4.92 2.01
C LYS A 161 -21.44 4.78 2.58
N ASN A 162 -22.23 3.79 2.15
CA ASN A 162 -23.59 3.60 2.64
C ASN A 162 -24.01 2.12 2.62
N PRO A 163 -24.34 1.50 3.78
CA PRO A 163 -24.73 0.09 3.87
C PRO A 163 -26.01 -0.26 3.08
N VAL A 164 -26.88 0.72 2.81
CA VAL A 164 -28.09 0.53 1.98
C VAL A 164 -27.71 0.42 0.50
N ALA A 165 -26.72 1.20 0.04
CA ALA A 165 -26.21 1.13 -1.34
C ALA A 165 -25.51 -0.21 -1.63
N ALA A 166 -24.79 -0.77 -0.65
CA ALA A 166 -24.18 -2.10 -0.76
C ALA A 166 -25.22 -3.21 -1.00
N LYS A 167 -26.36 -3.18 -0.30
CA LYS A 167 -27.47 -4.13 -0.53
C LYS A 167 -28.08 -4.00 -1.93
N ALA A 168 -28.26 -2.77 -2.42
CA ALA A 168 -28.78 -2.52 -3.76
C ALA A 168 -27.84 -3.03 -4.86
N VAL A 169 -26.53 -2.79 -4.73
CA VAL A 169 -25.51 -3.33 -5.65
C VAL A 169 -25.48 -4.86 -5.60
N GLY A 170 -25.57 -5.46 -4.41
CA GLY A 170 -25.65 -6.90 -4.24
C GLY A 170 -26.85 -7.54 -4.93
N ALA A 171 -28.02 -6.90 -4.88
CA ALA A 171 -29.23 -7.38 -5.57
C ALA A 171 -29.08 -7.35 -7.09
N VAL A 172 -28.49 -6.27 -7.64
CA VAL A 172 -28.23 -6.12 -9.08
C VAL A 172 -27.22 -7.17 -9.57
N LEU A 173 -26.14 -7.41 -8.81
CA LEU A 173 -25.16 -8.45 -9.14
C LEU A 173 -25.79 -9.85 -9.13
N LYS A 174 -26.59 -10.16 -8.11
CA LYS A 174 -27.29 -11.45 -7.98
C LYS A 174 -28.31 -11.68 -9.10
N ALA A 175 -29.01 -10.63 -9.54
CA ALA A 175 -29.91 -10.71 -10.70
C ALA A 175 -29.13 -10.95 -12.01
N ARG A 176 -27.97 -10.31 -12.17
CA ARG A 176 -27.12 -10.48 -13.36
C ARG A 176 -26.51 -11.87 -13.45
N ASP A 177 -26.08 -12.44 -12.33
CA ASP A 177 -25.53 -13.80 -12.30
C ASP A 177 -26.60 -14.84 -12.61
N ARG A 178 -27.83 -14.68 -12.09
CA ARG A 178 -28.97 -15.53 -12.47
C ARG A 178 -29.27 -15.45 -13.97
N ALA A 179 -29.20 -14.26 -14.56
CA ALA A 179 -29.41 -14.09 -16.01
C ALA A 179 -28.29 -14.77 -16.83
N ARG A 180 -27.04 -14.71 -16.38
CA ARG A 180 -25.90 -15.39 -17.03
C ARG A 180 -26.00 -16.92 -16.92
N VAL A 181 -26.41 -17.46 -15.78
CA VAL A 181 -26.62 -18.90 -15.60
C VAL A 181 -27.74 -19.41 -16.51
N ARG A 182 -28.84 -18.66 -16.66
CA ARG A 182 -29.92 -18.97 -17.61
C ARG A 182 -29.51 -18.91 -19.08
N ALA A 183 -28.60 -18.00 -19.43
CA ALA A 183 -28.07 -17.91 -20.80
C ALA A 183 -27.10 -19.05 -21.14
N ARG A 184 -26.43 -19.64 -20.15
CA ARG A 184 -25.54 -20.81 -20.32
C ARG A 184 -26.29 -22.14 -20.36
N GLY A 185 -27.36 -22.30 -19.59
CA GLY A 185 -28.19 -23.52 -19.61
C GLY A 185 -29.16 -23.65 -20.79
N LYS A 186 -28.99 -22.84 -21.86
CA LYS A 186 -29.83 -22.85 -23.07
C LYS A 186 -29.05 -23.33 -24.30
N HIS A 187 -27.85 -23.86 -24.09
CA HIS A 187 -26.93 -24.35 -25.12
C HIS A 187 -26.54 -25.84 -24.95
N ASP A 188 -27.21 -26.54 -24.04
CA ASP A 188 -27.25 -28.02 -23.97
C ASP A 188 -28.63 -28.49 -24.44
#